data_AF-A0A5U8Y2A9-F1
#
_entry.id   AF-A0A5U8Y2A9-F1
#
_cell.length_a   1.000
_cell.length_b   1.000
_cell.length_c   1.000
_cell.angle_alpha   90.00
_cell.angle_beta   90.00
_cell.angle_gamma   90.00
#
_symmetry.space_group_name_H-M   'P 1'
#
loop_
_entity.id
_entity.type
_entity.pdbx_description
1 polymer ?
#
loop_
_entity_poly.entity_id
_entity_poly.type
_entity_poly.pdbx_seq_one_letter_code
_entity_poly.pdbx_strand_id
1 'polypeptide(L)'
;MAIKDLMNYPGENSWFDQLWLTTVEDNLSYLMTVNNVQALNVDPIAHEHFKHNFHGYLRENVTEQRKYWYVIMRCNNMRSPLEFDDKFDYIIWPKLDVIDRLHDIYLASLPNTN
;
A
#
# COMPACT_ATOMS: atom_id res chain seq x y z
N MET A 1 -4.81 -5.76 -17.66
CA MET A 1 -5.59 -5.95 -16.42
C MET A 1 -5.21 -4.80 -15.51
N ALA A 2 -6.15 -3.99 -15.05
CA ALA A 2 -5.83 -2.81 -14.25
C ALA A 2 -5.58 -3.22 -12.80
N ILE A 3 -4.69 -2.52 -12.09
CA ILE A 3 -4.36 -2.81 -10.68
C ILE A 3 -5.61 -2.80 -9.79
N LYS A 4 -6.58 -1.93 -10.09
CA LYS A 4 -7.89 -1.91 -9.42
C LYS A 4 -8.66 -3.24 -9.52
N ASP A 5 -8.46 -4.01 -10.60
CA ASP A 5 -9.13 -5.30 -10.84
C ASP A 5 -8.49 -6.42 -9.97
N LEU A 6 -7.28 -6.19 -9.45
CA LEU A 6 -6.61 -7.06 -8.47
C LEU A 6 -7.00 -6.71 -7.02
N MET A 7 -7.72 -5.60 -6.81
CA MET A 7 -8.17 -5.14 -5.51
C MET A 7 -9.66 -5.44 -5.35
N ASN A 8 -9.99 -6.44 -4.54
CA ASN A 8 -11.37 -6.92 -4.32
C ASN A 8 -12.37 -5.85 -3.84
N TYR A 9 -11.93 -4.63 -3.48
CA TYR A 9 -12.81 -3.49 -3.18
C TYR A 9 -12.02 -2.16 -3.27
N PRO A 10 -12.29 -1.28 -4.24
CA PRO A 10 -11.45 -0.12 -4.53
C PRO A 10 -11.74 1.13 -3.68
N GLY A 11 -12.15 0.99 -2.40
CA GLY A 11 -12.38 2.15 -1.50
C GLY A 11 -13.14 3.33 -2.13
N GLU A 12 -12.89 4.57 -1.68
CA GLU A 12 -13.30 5.75 -2.45
C GLU A 12 -12.46 5.86 -3.72
N ASN A 13 -13.11 6.17 -4.86
CA ASN A 13 -12.47 6.16 -6.19
C ASN A 13 -11.18 6.99 -6.30
N SER A 14 -11.00 8.04 -5.49
CA SER A 14 -9.80 8.88 -5.47
C SER A 14 -8.54 8.14 -5.02
N TRP A 15 -8.67 7.12 -4.17
CA TRP A 15 -7.53 6.35 -3.67
C TRP A 15 -7.03 5.28 -4.65
N PHE A 16 -7.72 5.12 -5.79
CA PHE A 16 -7.43 4.09 -6.79
C PHE A 16 -7.53 4.60 -8.22
N ASP A 17 -7.62 5.92 -8.41
CA ASP A 17 -7.50 6.51 -9.72
C ASP A 17 -6.05 6.41 -10.22
N GLN A 18 -5.88 6.37 -11.54
CA GLN A 18 -4.57 6.13 -12.16
C GLN A 18 -3.56 7.24 -11.85
N LEU A 19 -3.99 8.49 -11.67
CA LEU A 19 -3.09 9.61 -11.38
C LEU A 19 -2.57 9.52 -9.95
N TRP A 20 -3.42 9.16 -8.99
CA TRP A 20 -3.00 8.87 -7.63
C TRP A 20 -2.00 7.71 -7.59
N LEU A 21 -2.30 6.58 -8.23
CA LEU A 21 -1.39 5.42 -8.25
C LEU A 21 -0.03 5.79 -8.85
N THR A 22 -0.02 6.62 -9.91
CA THR A 22 1.22 7.15 -10.51
C THR A 22 1.98 8.04 -9.53
N THR A 23 1.27 8.92 -8.82
CA THR A 23 1.86 9.79 -7.78
C THR A 23 2.53 8.98 -6.68
N VAL A 24 1.91 7.86 -6.26
CA VAL A 24 2.52 6.93 -5.29
C VAL A 24 3.82 6.34 -5.84
N GLU A 25 3.83 5.83 -7.08
CA GLU A 25 5.05 5.25 -7.69
C GLU A 25 6.18 6.27 -7.77
N ASP A 26 5.90 7.50 -8.20
CA ASP A 26 6.89 8.58 -8.33
C ASP A 26 7.47 8.99 -6.96
N ASN A 27 6.73 8.78 -5.88
CA ASN A 27 7.10 9.19 -4.52
C ASN A 27 7.47 8.02 -3.59
N LEU A 28 7.71 6.82 -4.12
CA LEU A 28 8.10 5.67 -3.29
C LEU A 28 9.35 5.93 -2.45
N SER A 29 10.36 6.63 -2.98
CA SER A 29 11.57 6.97 -2.25
C SER A 29 11.28 7.86 -1.03
N TYR A 30 10.31 8.78 -1.15
CA TYR A 30 9.87 9.62 -0.05
C TYR A 30 9.08 8.80 1.00
N LEU A 31 8.15 7.96 0.55
CA LEU A 31 7.36 7.09 1.41
C LEU A 31 8.24 6.10 2.22
N MET A 32 9.32 5.61 1.62
CA MET A 32 10.25 4.65 2.23
C MET A 32 11.40 5.30 3.03
N THR A 33 11.40 6.62 3.20
CA THR A 33 12.42 7.30 4.01
C THR A 33 12.35 6.79 5.46
N VAL A 34 13.49 6.57 6.11
CA VAL A 34 13.60 5.94 7.44
C VAL A 34 12.66 6.55 8.49
N ASN A 35 12.47 7.87 8.48
CA ASN A 35 11.58 8.56 9.43
C ASN A 35 10.08 8.43 9.10
N ASN A 36 9.74 7.96 7.90
CA ASN A 36 8.38 7.83 7.38
C ASN A 36 7.86 6.39 7.45
N VAL A 37 8.71 5.42 7.83
CA VAL A 37 8.34 4.01 7.89
C VAL A 37 8.55 3.41 9.28
N GLN A 38 7.92 2.27 9.49
CA GLN A 38 8.25 1.30 10.53
C GLN A 38 8.36 -0.09 9.89
N ALA A 39 9.08 -1.01 10.51
CA ALA A 39 9.13 -2.40 10.08
C ALA A 39 8.19 -3.23 10.97
N LEU A 40 7.27 -3.97 10.37
CA LEU A 40 6.44 -4.94 11.06
C LEU A 40 7.01 -6.32 10.84
N ASN A 41 7.30 -7.03 11.93
CA ASN A 41 7.76 -8.42 11.86
C ASN A 41 6.59 -9.31 11.37
N VAL A 42 6.89 -10.22 10.45
CA VAL A 42 5.91 -11.19 9.98
C VAL A 42 6.19 -12.51 10.69
N ASP A 43 5.18 -13.00 11.43
CA ASP A 43 5.30 -14.28 12.11
C ASP A 43 5.47 -15.42 11.07
N PRO A 44 6.41 -16.37 11.25
CA PRO A 44 6.59 -17.50 10.34
C PRO A 44 5.31 -18.31 10.08
N ILE A 45 4.40 -18.39 11.04
CA ILE A 45 3.08 -19.04 10.87
C ILE A 45 2.21 -18.20 9.91
N ALA A 46 2.27 -16.87 10.02
CA ALA A 46 1.56 -15.97 9.11
C ALA A 46 2.14 -16.02 7.70
N HIS A 47 3.46 -16.18 7.52
CA HIS A 47 4.07 -16.38 6.20
C HIS A 47 3.39 -17.53 5.46
N GLU A 48 3.32 -18.69 6.10
CA GLU A 48 2.85 -19.90 5.42
C GLU A 48 1.33 -19.90 5.25
N HIS A 49 0.60 -19.32 6.20
CA HIS A 49 -0.85 -19.20 6.11
C HIS A 49 -1.30 -18.23 5.00
N PHE A 50 -0.59 -17.11 4.83
CA PHE A 50 -0.97 -16.06 3.89
C PHE A 50 -0.10 -16.03 2.62
N LYS A 51 0.66 -17.09 2.34
CA LYS A 51 1.48 -17.21 1.14
C LYS A 51 0.64 -16.93 -0.11
N HIS A 52 1.16 -16.08 -0.99
CA HIS A 52 0.48 -15.56 -2.17
C HIS A 52 -0.82 -14.81 -1.88
N ASN A 53 -1.00 -14.28 -0.67
CA ASN A 53 -2.20 -13.57 -0.26
C ASN A 53 -1.89 -12.40 0.70
N PHE A 54 -1.13 -11.42 0.19
CA PHE A 54 -0.78 -10.23 0.98
C PHE A 54 -2.01 -9.49 1.53
N HIS A 55 -3.06 -9.35 0.72
CA HIS A 55 -4.29 -8.68 1.17
C HIS A 55 -5.00 -9.46 2.30
N GLY A 56 -4.93 -10.79 2.29
CA GLY A 56 -5.40 -11.62 3.40
C GLY A 56 -4.58 -11.38 4.66
N TYR A 57 -3.24 -11.33 4.53
CA TYR A 57 -2.35 -10.98 5.64
C TYR A 57 -2.73 -9.63 6.25
N LEU A 58 -2.88 -8.58 5.43
CA LEU A 58 -3.27 -7.26 5.89
C LEU A 58 -4.64 -7.29 6.58
N ARG A 59 -5.63 -7.97 6.00
CA ARG A 59 -6.97 -8.05 6.56
C ARG A 59 -7.01 -8.60 7.98
N GLU A 60 -6.15 -9.57 8.30
CA GLU A 60 -6.19 -10.30 9.57
C GLU A 60 -5.18 -9.78 10.60
N ASN A 61 -4.05 -9.25 10.14
CA ASN A 61 -2.93 -8.87 11.02
C ASN A 61 -2.80 -7.36 11.22
N VAL A 62 -3.55 -6.56 10.45
CA VAL A 62 -3.49 -5.11 10.53
C VAL A 62 -4.89 -4.51 10.66
N THR A 63 -5.00 -3.36 11.31
CA THR A 63 -6.29 -2.69 11.57
C THR A 63 -6.59 -1.60 10.54
N GLU A 64 -5.64 -1.35 9.64
CA GLU A 64 -5.61 -0.21 8.77
C GLU A 64 -6.59 -0.32 7.62
N GLN A 65 -7.09 0.83 7.20
CA GLN A 65 -8.07 0.93 6.14
C GLN A 65 -7.50 0.45 4.80
N ARG A 66 -8.36 -0.22 4.01
CA ARG A 66 -8.00 -0.80 2.70
C ARG A 66 -7.42 0.21 1.71
N LYS A 67 -7.74 1.49 1.87
CA LYS A 67 -7.22 2.59 1.02
C LYS A 67 -5.68 2.71 1.04
N TYR A 68 -5.03 2.21 2.09
CA TYR A 68 -3.56 2.24 2.21
C TYR A 68 -2.86 1.02 1.61
N TRP A 69 -3.60 -0.07 1.31
CA TRP A 69 -3.01 -1.36 0.97
C TRP A 69 -2.16 -1.32 -0.29
N TYR A 70 -2.55 -0.53 -1.29
CA TYR A 70 -1.73 -0.30 -2.49
C TYR A 70 -0.36 0.28 -2.13
N VAL A 71 -0.36 1.36 -1.35
CA VAL A 71 0.87 2.07 -0.95
C VAL A 71 1.80 1.15 -0.15
N ILE A 72 1.23 0.40 0.81
CA ILE A 72 1.97 -0.57 1.63
C ILE A 72 2.58 -1.67 0.74
N MET A 73 1.80 -2.25 -0.18
CA MET A 73 2.29 -3.27 -1.11
C MET A 73 3.48 -2.75 -1.94
N ARG A 74 3.37 -1.51 -2.46
CA ARG A 74 4.42 -0.91 -3.27
C ARG A 74 5.67 -0.55 -2.49
N CYS A 75 5.55 -0.12 -1.23
CA CYS A 75 6.71 0.08 -0.33
C CYS A 75 7.49 -1.21 -0.04
N ASN A 76 6.86 -2.37 -0.23
CA ASN A 76 7.50 -3.68 -0.10
C ASN A 76 7.96 -4.24 -1.45
N ASN A 77 8.04 -3.40 -2.47
CA ASN A 77 8.43 -3.76 -3.84
C ASN A 77 7.52 -4.83 -4.50
N MET A 78 6.34 -5.11 -3.94
CA MET A 78 5.39 -6.03 -4.53
C MET A 78 4.53 -5.34 -5.59
N ARG A 79 4.31 -5.95 -6.74
CA ARG A 79 3.38 -5.45 -7.78
C ARG A 79 2.04 -6.16 -7.76
N SER A 80 1.97 -7.26 -7.02
CA SER A 80 0.79 -8.10 -6.85
C SER A 80 0.75 -8.64 -5.42
N PRO A 81 -0.43 -8.79 -4.80
CA PRO A 81 -0.55 -9.46 -3.50
C PRO A 81 -0.11 -10.93 -3.53
N LEU A 82 0.01 -11.53 -4.72
CA LEU A 82 0.51 -12.89 -4.90
C LEU A 82 2.04 -13.00 -4.72
N GLU A 83 2.76 -11.88 -4.73
CA GLU A 83 4.22 -11.86 -4.55
C GLU A 83 4.64 -12.00 -3.10
N PHE A 84 3.70 -11.96 -2.14
CA PHE A 84 3.99 -12.19 -0.74
C PHE A 84 4.30 -13.68 -0.49
N ASP A 85 5.55 -13.94 -0.12
CA ASP A 85 6.09 -15.28 0.07
C ASP A 85 7.03 -15.34 1.29
N ASP A 86 7.78 -16.43 1.40
CA ASP A 86 8.72 -16.70 2.48
C ASP A 86 9.91 -15.73 2.55
N LYS A 87 10.10 -14.83 1.56
CA LYS A 87 11.18 -13.84 1.57
C LYS A 87 10.89 -12.60 2.42
N PHE A 88 9.67 -12.45 2.93
CA PHE A 88 9.21 -11.24 3.62
C PHE A 88 9.23 -11.39 5.14
N ASP A 89 10.41 -11.49 5.75
CA ASP A 89 10.55 -11.53 7.22
C ASP A 89 10.00 -10.27 7.93
N TYR A 90 9.93 -9.17 7.18
CA TYR A 90 9.36 -7.92 7.62
C TYR A 90 8.58 -7.24 6.50
N ILE A 91 7.56 -6.47 6.89
CA ILE A 91 6.83 -5.56 6.03
C ILE A 91 7.24 -4.13 6.37
N ILE A 92 7.72 -3.41 5.35
CA ILE A 92 7.90 -1.96 5.40
C ILE A 92 6.53 -1.30 5.43
N TRP A 93 6.28 -0.58 6.51
CA TRP A 93 5.00 0.02 6.81
C TRP A 93 5.14 1.55 6.84
N PRO A 94 4.77 2.26 5.77
CA PRO A 94 4.72 3.71 5.81
C PRO A 94 3.72 4.19 6.87
N LYS A 95 4.09 5.24 7.62
CA LYS A 95 3.21 5.87 8.60
C LYS A 95 2.00 6.46 7.87
N LEU A 96 0.81 6.27 8.42
CA LEU A 96 -0.44 6.62 7.75
C LEU A 96 -0.58 8.12 7.50
N ASP A 97 -0.10 8.94 8.43
CA ASP A 97 -0.08 10.40 8.31
C ASP A 97 0.80 10.89 7.15
N VAL A 98 1.86 10.14 6.80
CA VAL A 98 2.70 10.42 5.63
C VAL A 98 1.93 10.10 4.34
N ILE A 99 1.18 9.00 4.32
CA ILE A 99 0.36 8.62 3.16
C ILE A 99 -0.77 9.62 2.96
N ASP A 100 -1.50 9.97 4.03
CA ASP A 100 -2.58 10.95 3.98
C ASP A 100 -2.04 12.32 3.52
N ARG A 101 -0.88 12.76 4.02
CA ARG A 101 -0.25 14.01 3.56
C ARG A 101 0.09 13.98 2.07
N LEU A 102 0.61 12.86 1.55
CA LEU A 102 0.89 12.72 0.12
C LEU A 102 -0.41 12.79 -0.70
N HIS A 103 -1.48 12.17 -0.20
CA HIS A 103 -2.79 12.23 -0.83
C HIS A 103 -3.39 13.64 -0.81
N ASP A 104 -3.24 14.39 0.28
CA ASP A 104 -3.68 15.79 0.34
C ASP A 104 -2.94 16.68 -0.66
N ILE A 105 -1.63 16.49 -0.81
CA ILE A 105 -0.82 17.19 -1.83
C ILE A 105 -1.30 16.82 -3.24
N TYR A 106 -1.58 15.54 -3.48
CA TYR A 106 -2.14 15.07 -4.74
C TYR A 106 -3.48 15.77 -5.03
N LEU A 107 -4.43 15.76 -4.09
CA LEU A 107 -5.72 16.42 -4.26
C LEU A 107 -5.57 17.93 -4.51
N ALA A 108 -4.65 18.60 -3.81
CA ALA A 108 -4.37 20.01 -4.02
C ALA A 108 -3.70 20.31 -5.38
N SER A 109 -3.06 19.31 -6.00
CA SER A 109 -2.46 19.44 -7.33
C SER A 109 -3.47 19.24 -8.48
N LEU A 110 -4.64 18.66 -8.18
CA LEU A 110 -5.68 18.46 -9.18
C LEU A 110 -6.23 19.83 -9.63
N PRO A 111 -6.55 19.98 -10.94
CA PRO A 111 -7.20 21.19 -11.41
C PRO A 111 -8.51 21.41 -10.67
N ASN A 112 -8.78 22.64 -10.20
CA ASN A 112 -10.10 23.00 -9.71
C ASN A 112 -11.11 22.85 -10.87
N THR A 113 -11.79 21.72 -10.95
CA THR A 113 -13.00 21.57 -11.77
C THR A 113 -14.11 22.38 -11.11
N ASN A 114 -14.23 23.65 -11.51
CA ASN A 114 -15.46 24.43 -11.34
C ASN A 114 -16.49 23.99 -12.39
#